data_AF-A0A251QCC7-F1
#
_entry.id   AF-A0A251QCC7-F1
#
_cell.length_a   1.000
_cell.length_b   1.000
_cell.length_c   1.000
_cell.angle_alpha   90.00
_cell.angle_beta   90.00
_cell.angle_gamma   90.00
#
_symmetry.space_group_name_H-M   'P 1'
#
loop_
_entity.id
_entity.type
_entity.pdbx_description
1 polymer ?
#
loop_
_entity_poly.entity_id
_entity_poly.type
_entity_poly.pdbx_seq_one_letter_code
_entity_poly.pdbx_strand_id
1 'polypeptide(L)' 'MWDSHNMMCAADPRHGWCLTASAMFRCKMSTKEVDEQMININVNDLVSKHQQYQDATVDGESEYKDEEEVIKDM' A
#
# COMPACT_ATOMS: atom_id res chain seq x y z
N MET A 1 -0.41 -0.26 11.69
CA MET A 1 -1.56 -0.95 12.32
C MET A 1 -2.02 -2.20 11.56
N TRP A 2 -1.79 -2.29 10.24
CA TRP A 2 -2.20 -3.45 9.41
C TRP A 2 -1.03 -4.39 9.05
N ASP A 3 -0.11 -4.59 9.98
CA ASP A 3 0.96 -5.57 9.77
C ASP A 3 0.45 -6.98 10.03
N SER A 4 0.81 -7.94 9.18
CA SER A 4 0.37 -9.33 9.26
C SER A 4 0.81 -9.99 10.58
N HIS A 5 1.94 -9.56 11.14
CA HIS A 5 2.43 -10.05 12.43
C HIS A 5 1.55 -9.62 13.62
N ASN A 6 0.82 -8.51 13.50
CA ASN A 6 -0.03 -7.97 14.55
C ASN A 6 -1.53 -8.30 14.34
N MET A 7 -1.85 -9.15 13.36
CA MET A 7 -3.21 -9.56 13.04
C MET A 7 -3.57 -10.85 13.77
N MET A 8 -4.75 -10.89 14.40
CA MET A 8 -5.23 -12.09 15.11
C MET A 8 -5.70 -13.22 14.16
N CYS A 9 -5.76 -12.95 12.86
CA CYS A 9 -6.18 -13.90 11.84
C CYS A 9 -5.13 -13.93 10.71
N ALA A 10 -4.89 -15.10 10.13
CA ALA A 10 -4.07 -15.27 8.92
C ALA A 10 -4.84 -14.84 7.67
N ALA A 11 -5.18 -13.56 7.59
CA ALA A 11 -5.78 -12.92 6.42
C ALA A 11 -4.85 -11.80 5.96
N ASP A 12 -4.58 -11.70 4.67
CA ASP A 12 -3.77 -10.60 4.14
C ASP A 12 -4.65 -9.38 3.88
N PRO A 13 -4.49 -8.26 4.63
CA PRO A 13 -5.32 -7.07 4.49
C PRO A 13 -5.05 -6.31 3.18
N ARG A 14 -4.00 -6.69 2.42
CA ARG A 14 -3.68 -6.11 1.11
C ARG A 14 -4.44 -6.79 -0.04
N HIS A 15 -4.90 -8.03 0.18
CA HIS A 15 -5.61 -8.82 -0.82
C HIS A 15 -7.13 -8.81 -0.53
N GLY A 16 -7.76 -7.65 -0.72
CA GLY A 16 -9.22 -7.49 -0.59
C GLY A 16 -9.65 -6.07 -0.21
N TRP A 17 -10.95 -5.87 -0.02
CA TRP A 17 -11.52 -4.60 0.47
C TRP A 17 -12.08 -4.76 1.89
N CYS A 18 -11.73 -3.81 2.76
CA CYS A 18 -12.30 -3.73 4.10
C CYS A 18 -13.76 -3.27 4.02
N LEU A 19 -14.71 -4.13 4.41
CA LEU A 19 -16.14 -3.78 4.47
C LEU A 19 -16.48 -2.92 5.70
N THR A 20 -15.82 -3.16 6.83
CA THR A 20 -16.00 -2.42 8.08
C THR A 20 -14.69 -2.42 8.85
N ALA A 21 -14.30 -1.26 9.38
CA ALA A 21 -13.16 -1.11 10.28
C ALA A 21 -13.60 -0.35 11.54
N SER A 22 -13.12 -0.78 12.70
CA SER A 22 -13.34 -0.09 13.98
C SER A 22 -12.04 -0.13 14.78
N ALA A 23 -11.68 1.00 15.39
CA ALA A 23 -10.53 1.13 16.26
C ALA A 23 -11.02 1.38 17.69
N MET A 24 -10.55 0.58 18.65
CA MET A 24 -10.86 0.74 20.06
C MET A 24 -9.61 1.14 20.82
N PHE A 25 -9.60 2.37 21.33
CA PHE A 25 -8.50 2.88 22.16
C PHE A 25 -8.84 2.68 23.64
N ARG A 26 -7.95 2.01 24.38
CA ARG A 26 -8.12 1.77 25.82
C ARG A 26 -7.02 2.51 26.59
N CYS A 27 -7.27 3.73 27.07
CA CYS A 27 -6.51 4.46 28.10
C CYS A 27 -7.12 5.87 28.30
N LYS A 28 -6.51 6.71 29.15
CA LYS A 28 -6.62 8.17 29.09
C LYS A 28 -5.99 8.67 27.79
N MET A 29 -6.75 8.65 26.70
CA MET A 29 -6.39 9.26 25.42
C MET A 29 -7.37 10.39 25.09
N SER A 30 -6.86 11.50 24.58
CA SER A 30 -7.69 12.58 24.06
C SER A 30 -8.14 12.27 22.63
N THR A 31 -9.40 12.56 22.28
CA THR A 31 -9.90 12.34 20.91
C THR A 31 -9.11 13.14 19.87
N LYS A 32 -8.56 14.30 20.26
CA LYS A 32 -7.72 15.13 19.38
C LYS A 32 -6.41 14.44 18.99
N GLU A 33 -5.78 13.77 19.94
CA GLU A 33 -4.51 13.05 19.70
C GLU A 33 -4.74 11.86 18.76
N VAL A 34 -5.90 11.20 18.88
CA VAL A 34 -6.30 10.10 17.98
C VAL A 34 -6.46 10.60 16.55
N ASP A 35 -7.14 11.72 16.35
CA ASP A 35 -7.34 12.31 15.02
C ASP A 35 -6.01 12.72 14.37
N GLU A 36 -5.12 13.36 15.13
CA GLU A 36 -3.79 13.74 14.66
C GLU A 36 -2.96 12.52 14.23
N GLN A 37 -2.98 11.45 15.03
CA GLN A 37 -2.28 10.22 14.65
C GLN A 37 -2.89 9.55 13.41
N MET A 38 -4.22 9.59 13.26
CA MET A 38 -4.89 9.03 12.08
C MET A 38 -4.49 9.78 10.80
N ILE A 39 -4.40 11.12 10.87
CA ILE A 39 -3.93 11.95 9.76
C ILE A 39 -2.46 11.62 9.44
N ASN A 40 -1.61 11.54 10.46
CA ASN A 40 -0.19 11.25 10.26
C ASN A 40 0.04 9.88 9.59
N ILE A 41 -0.76 8.86 9.94
CA ILE A 41 -0.67 7.54 9.31
C ILE A 41 -1.03 7.63 7.82
N ASN A 42 -2.07 8.38 7.46
CA ASN A 42 -2.47 8.58 6.06
C ASN A 42 -1.40 9.35 5.27
N VAL A 43 -0.86 10.42 5.84
CA VAL A 43 0.21 11.22 5.21
C VAL A 43 1.46 10.38 5.02
N ASN A 44 1.84 9.57 6.00
CA ASN A 44 3.01 8.71 5.91
C ASN A 44 2.86 7.63 4.82
N ASP A 45 1.67 7.08 4.64
CA ASP A 45 1.38 6.14 3.54
C ASP A 45 1.55 6.80 2.16
N LEU A 46 0.98 8.00 2.00
CA LEU A 46 1.14 8.80 0.79
C LEU A 46 2.61 9.13 0.47
N VAL A 47 3.35 9.58 1.48
CA VAL A 47 4.78 9.91 1.33
C VAL A 47 5.59 8.66 0.98
N SER A 48 5.34 7.54 1.65
CA SER A 48 6.01 6.26 1.38
C SER A 48 5.76 5.80 -0.06
N LYS A 49 4.52 5.94 -0.55
CA LYS A 49 4.17 5.63 -1.94
C LYS A 49 4.89 6.54 -2.94
N HIS A 50 4.95 7.84 -2.67
CA HIS A 50 5.67 8.79 -3.53
C HIS A 50 7.17 8.51 -3.58
N GLN A 51 7.79 8.20 -2.44
CA GLN A 51 9.19 7.81 -2.39
C GLN A 51 9.45 6.55 -3.23
N GLN A 52 8.60 5.53 -3.11
CA GLN A 52 8.72 4.30 -3.88
C GLN A 52 8.63 4.52 -5.40
N TYR A 53 7.81 5.46 -5.88
CA TYR A 53 7.79 5.83 -7.31
C TYR A 53 9.07 6.52 -7.76
N GLN A 54 9.65 7.38 -6.92
CA GLN A 54 10.92 8.06 -7.24
C GLN A 54 12.08 7.05 -7.28
N ASP A 55 12.07 6.05 -6.39
CA ASP A 55 13.07 4.99 -6.36
C ASP A 55 12.91 4.01 -7.54
N ALA A 56 11.68 3.77 -8.02
CA ALA A 56 11.40 2.85 -9.13
C ALA A 56 11.75 3.40 -10.53
N THR A 57 11.88 4.73 -10.70
CA THR A 57 12.27 5.36 -11.97
C THR A 57 13.76 5.27 -12.31
N VAL A 58 14.57 4.59 -11.50
CA VAL A 58 16.02 4.42 -11.71
C VAL A 58 16.38 3.11 -12.45
N ASP A 59 15.41 2.23 -12.76
CA ASP A 59 15.65 0.92 -13.43
C ASP A 59 14.90 0.78 -14.78
N GLY A 60 14.82 1.87 -15.53
CA GLY A 60 14.09 1.94 -16.80
C GLY A 60 14.84 1.37 -18.01
N GLU A 61 14.82 0.04 -18.20
CA GLU A 61 15.03 -0.59 -19.52
C GLU A 61 14.09 -1.81 -19.68
N SER A 62 12.84 -1.58 -20.10
CA SER A 62 11.99 -2.65 -20.65
C SER A 62 11.89 -2.49 -22.17
N GLU A 63 12.62 -3.34 -22.88
CA GLU A 63 12.63 -3.53 -24.33
C GLU A 63 11.23 -4.02 -24.79
N TYR A 64 10.44 -3.16 -25.44
CA TYR A 64 9.24 -3.60 -26.17
C TYR A 64 9.73 -4.36 -27.41
N LYS A 65 9.69 -5.70 -27.35
CA LYS A 65 9.98 -6.53 -28.52
C LYS A 65 8.75 -6.56 -29.42
N ASP A 66 8.88 -5.90 -30.56
CA ASP A 66 7.87 -5.84 -31.62
C ASP A 66 7.38 -7.24 -32.02
N GLU A 67 6.07 -7.38 -32.01
CA GLU A 67 5.29 -8.61 -32.26
C GLU A 67 5.11 -8.90 -33.77
N GLU A 68 5.96 -8.32 -34.63
CA GLU A 68 5.86 -8.45 -36.10
C GLU A 68 6.47 -9.73 -36.69
N GLU A 69 7.22 -10.54 -35.93
CA GLU A 69 7.92 -11.70 -36.49
C GLU A 69 7.08 -13.00 -36.56
N VAL A 70 5.83 -13.00 -36.06
CA VAL A 70 4.98 -14.23 -36.03
C VAL A 70 4.27 -14.50 -37.35
N ILE A 71 4.11 -13.51 -38.24
CA ILE A 71 3.30 -13.66 -39.46
C ILE A 71 4.10 -14.20 -40.66
N LYS A 72 5.44 -14.24 -40.59
CA LYS A 72 6.26 -14.73 -41.72
C LYS A 72 6.29 -16.25 -41.89
N ASP A 73 5.81 -16.99 -40.89
CA ASP A 73 5.79 -18.46 -40.89
C ASP A 73 4.38 -19.05 -41.18
N MET A 74 3.43 -18.24 -41.67
CA MET A 74 2.15 -18.73 -42.23
C MET A 74 2.13 -18.72 -43.75
#